data_AF-A0A3M0GZ44-F1
#
_entry.id   AF-A0A3M0GZ44-F1
#
_cell.length_a   1.000
_cell.length_b   1.000
_cell.length_c   1.000
_cell.angle_alpha   90.00
_cell.angle_beta   90.00
_cell.angle_gamma   90.00
#
_symmetry.space_group_name_H-M   'P 1'
#
loop_
_entity.id
_entity.type
_entity.pdbx_description
1 polymer ?
#
loop_
_entity_poly.entity_id
_entity_poly.type
_entity_poly.pdbx_seq_one_letter_code
_entity_poly.pdbx_strand_id
1 'polypeptide(L)'
;MSSTESSAAALSEIDSLELAILTELCSPEAVAAFELLHSTVPVATGSRFVELLAIINDISGPNFAVDASLDLLDAVQDSGDLALVVAAAASLDDPITALALAQLLRTIHQD
;
A
#
# COMPACT_ATOMS: atom_id res chain seq x y z
N MET A 1 5.52 -42.14 -25.93
CA MET A 1 5.04 -41.83 -24.57
C MET A 1 5.12 -40.33 -24.41
N SER A 2 3.99 -39.69 -24.15
CA SER A 2 3.88 -38.24 -24.03
C SER A 2 4.74 -37.77 -22.86
N SER A 3 5.79 -37.01 -23.15
CA SER A 3 6.42 -36.19 -22.14
C SER A 3 5.36 -35.18 -21.71
N THR A 4 4.84 -35.36 -20.50
CA THR A 4 4.11 -34.31 -19.79
C THR A 4 5.11 -33.18 -19.61
N GLU A 5 5.18 -32.27 -20.58
CA GLU A 5 5.62 -30.92 -20.35
C GLU A 5 4.69 -30.40 -19.25
N SER A 6 5.13 -30.51 -18.00
CA SER A 6 4.55 -29.79 -16.89
C SER A 6 4.84 -28.33 -17.16
N SER A 7 4.04 -27.74 -18.05
CA SER A 7 3.86 -26.32 -18.19
C SER A 7 3.10 -25.88 -16.94
N ALA A 8 3.80 -25.88 -15.80
CA ALA A 8 3.59 -24.84 -14.82
C ALA A 8 4.00 -23.57 -15.56
N ALA A 9 3.04 -22.97 -16.27
CA ALA A 9 3.25 -21.72 -16.99
C ALA A 9 3.88 -20.75 -15.99
N ALA A 10 5.13 -20.35 -16.24
CA ALA A 10 5.77 -19.36 -15.41
C ALA A 10 4.88 -18.10 -15.46
N LEU A 11 4.30 -17.74 -14.32
CA LEU A 11 3.51 -16.53 -14.20
C LEU A 11 4.35 -15.37 -14.68
N SER A 12 3.76 -14.46 -15.46
CA SER A 12 4.46 -13.23 -15.79
C SER A 12 4.69 -12.40 -14.51
N GLU A 13 5.61 -11.44 -14.56
CA GLU A 13 5.84 -10.53 -13.44
C GLU A 13 4.56 -9.78 -13.05
N ILE A 14 3.70 -9.48 -14.03
CA ILE A 14 2.41 -8.81 -13.82
C ILE A 14 1.44 -9.75 -13.11
N ASP A 15 1.33 -11.02 -13.54
CA ASP A 15 0.43 -11.99 -12.90
C ASP A 15 0.85 -12.28 -11.45
N SER A 16 2.17 -12.32 -11.20
CA SER A 16 2.73 -12.52 -9.86
C SER A 16 2.43 -11.34 -8.94
N LEU A 17 2.51 -10.11 -9.47
CA LEU A 17 2.20 -8.88 -8.74
C LEU A 17 0.69 -8.78 -8.46
N GLU A 18 -0.16 -9.07 -9.43
CA GLU A 18 -1.62 -9.08 -9.24
C GLU A 18 -2.00 -10.10 -8.16
N LEU A 19 -1.43 -11.31 -8.20
CA LEU A 19 -1.66 -12.31 -7.18
C LEU A 19 -1.22 -11.83 -5.79
N ALA A 20 -0.06 -11.16 -5.67
CA ALA A 20 0.41 -10.60 -4.40
C ALA A 20 -0.54 -9.53 -3.85
N ILE A 21 -1.10 -8.67 -4.71
CA ILE A 21 -2.11 -7.69 -4.31
C ILE A 21 -3.37 -8.41 -3.79
N LEU A 22 -3.86 -9.42 -4.51
CA LEU A 22 -5.04 -10.17 -4.12
C LEU A 22 -4.86 -10.94 -2.80
N THR A 23 -3.65 -11.43 -2.51
CA THR A 23 -3.36 -12.11 -1.23
C THR A 23 -3.39 -11.16 -0.03
N GLU A 24 -3.14 -9.87 -0.24
CA GLU A 24 -3.16 -8.86 0.83
C GLU A 24 -4.57 -8.29 1.10
N LEU A 25 -5.63 -8.78 0.44
CA LEU A 25 -7.01 -8.34 0.69
C LEU A 25 -7.63 -9.05 1.91
N CYS A 26 -6.95 -8.95 3.06
CA CYS A 26 -7.26 -9.72 4.27
C CYS A 26 -8.11 -8.95 5.31
N SER A 27 -8.29 -7.64 5.15
CA SER A 27 -9.08 -6.78 6.03
C SER A 27 -10.08 -5.92 5.24
N PRO A 28 -11.18 -5.45 5.86
CA PRO A 28 -12.10 -4.54 5.18
C PRO A 28 -11.41 -3.24 4.76
N GLU A 29 -10.42 -2.77 5.52
CA GLU A 29 -9.62 -1.60 5.18
C GLU A 29 -8.69 -1.86 4.00
N ALA A 30 -8.06 -3.04 3.89
CA ALA A 30 -7.25 -3.40 2.72
C ALA A 30 -8.10 -3.50 1.45
N VAL A 31 -9.32 -4.03 1.56
CA VAL A 31 -10.29 -4.04 0.44
C VAL A 31 -10.66 -2.61 0.04
N ALA A 32 -10.96 -1.73 1.00
CA ALA A 32 -11.27 -0.32 0.71
C ALA A 32 -10.09 0.40 0.03
N ALA A 33 -8.86 0.14 0.46
CA ALA A 33 -7.66 0.69 -0.17
C ALA A 33 -7.48 0.17 -1.61
N PHE A 34 -7.75 -1.11 -1.83
CA PHE A 34 -7.80 -1.70 -3.17
C PHE A 34 -8.82 -0.99 -4.06
N GLU A 35 -10.06 -0.86 -3.62
CA GLU A 35 -11.11 -0.18 -4.38
C GLU A 35 -10.73 1.27 -4.73
N LEU A 36 -10.13 2.00 -3.78
CA LEU A 36 -9.75 3.40 -3.95
C LEU A 36 -8.57 3.58 -4.91
N LEU A 37 -7.56 2.71 -4.85
CA LEU A 37 -6.27 2.94 -5.49
C LEU A 37 -6.01 2.07 -6.73
N HIS A 38 -6.60 0.87 -6.86
CA HIS A 38 -6.23 -0.10 -7.91
C HIS A 38 -6.28 0.48 -9.33
N SER A 39 -7.23 1.37 -9.62
CA SER A 39 -7.39 1.98 -10.95
C SER A 39 -6.35 3.06 -11.27
N THR A 40 -5.61 3.53 -10.25
CA THR A 40 -4.66 4.64 -10.35
C THR A 40 -3.21 4.24 -10.17
N VAL A 41 -2.93 3.02 -9.70
CA VAL A 41 -1.58 2.52 -9.44
C VAL A 41 -0.93 1.98 -10.73
N PRO A 42 0.14 2.61 -11.24
CA PRO A 42 0.94 2.03 -12.32
C PRO A 42 1.61 0.72 -11.88
N VAL A 43 1.82 -0.19 -12.84
CA VAL A 43 2.54 -1.47 -12.61
C VAL A 43 3.90 -1.25 -11.93
N ALA A 44 4.62 -0.19 -12.32
CA ALA A 44 5.93 0.15 -11.75
C ALA A 44 5.91 0.45 -10.24
N THR A 45 4.75 0.82 -9.68
CA THR A 45 4.58 1.10 -8.24
C THR A 45 3.78 0.01 -7.53
N GLY A 46 3.45 -1.09 -8.20
CA GLY A 46 2.60 -2.13 -7.62
C GLY A 46 3.20 -2.81 -6.39
N SER A 47 4.53 -2.96 -6.30
CA SER A 47 5.15 -3.52 -5.09
C SER A 47 4.93 -2.64 -3.87
N ARG A 48 5.00 -1.31 -4.02
CA ARG A 48 4.68 -0.35 -2.95
C ARG A 48 3.21 -0.45 -2.55
N PHE A 49 2.34 -0.76 -3.51
CA PHE A 49 0.93 -0.97 -3.21
C PHE A 49 0.70 -2.25 -2.39
N VAL A 50 1.42 -3.33 -2.69
CA VAL A 50 1.41 -4.54 -1.84
C VAL A 50 1.90 -4.23 -0.43
N GLU A 51 3.00 -3.47 -0.29
CA GLU A 51 3.51 -3.03 1.01
C GLU A 51 2.48 -2.18 1.78
N LEU A 52 1.73 -1.31 1.08
CA LEU A 52 0.68 -0.50 1.70
C LEU A 52 -0.43 -1.39 2.27
N LEU A 53 -0.88 -2.38 1.50
CA LEU A 53 -1.91 -3.32 1.95
C LEU A 53 -1.43 -4.15 3.15
N ALA A 54 -0.14 -4.55 3.17
CA ALA A 54 0.45 -5.25 4.31
C ALA A 54 0.44 -4.38 5.58
N ILE A 55 0.80 -3.09 5.48
CA ILE A 55 0.71 -2.14 6.62
C ILE A 55 -0.74 -2.02 7.09
N ILE A 56 -1.68 -1.84 6.15
CA ILE A 56 -3.10 -1.74 6.47
C ILE A 56 -3.60 -2.99 7.21
N ASN A 57 -3.19 -4.18 6.78
CA ASN A 57 -3.54 -5.43 7.45
C ASN A 57 -2.98 -5.52 8.87
N ASP A 58 -1.77 -5.01 9.11
CA ASP A 58 -1.13 -5.05 10.44
C ASP A 58 -1.87 -4.16 11.47
N ILE A 59 -2.35 -3.00 11.03
CA ILE A 59 -3.04 -2.04 11.91
C ILE A 59 -4.57 -2.06 11.80
N SER A 60 -5.14 -2.98 11.00
CA SER A 60 -6.58 -3.10 10.79
C SER A 60 -7.32 -3.40 12.11
N GLY A 61 -8.51 -2.80 12.25
CA GLY A 61 -9.38 -3.04 13.39
C GLY A 61 -10.10 -1.78 13.87
N PRO A 62 -10.71 -1.84 15.07
CA PRO A 62 -11.57 -0.76 15.59
C PRO A 62 -10.89 0.61 15.72
N ASN A 63 -9.56 0.65 15.82
CA ASN A 63 -8.77 1.87 16.00
C ASN A 63 -8.02 2.30 14.73
N PHE A 64 -8.29 1.67 13.57
CA PHE A 64 -7.54 1.86 12.33
C PHE A 64 -7.26 3.33 11.98
N ALA A 65 -8.26 4.21 12.10
CA ALA A 65 -8.07 5.62 11.78
C ALA A 65 -7.09 6.33 12.72
N VAL A 66 -7.08 5.95 14.01
CA VAL A 66 -6.13 6.47 15.00
C VAL A 66 -4.74 5.92 14.70
N ASP A 67 -4.62 4.62 14.48
CA ASP A 67 -3.33 3.96 14.20
C ASP A 67 -2.71 4.48 12.90
N ALA A 68 -3.52 4.72 11.85
CA ALA A 68 -3.09 5.36 10.61
C ALA A 68 -2.60 6.79 10.81
N SER A 69 -3.26 7.56 11.68
CA SER A 69 -2.84 8.92 12.02
C SER A 69 -1.52 8.92 12.79
N LEU A 70 -1.31 7.94 13.68
CA LEU A 70 -0.05 7.75 14.41
C LEU A 70 1.08 7.34 13.47
N ASP A 71 0.83 6.43 12.52
CA ASP A 71 1.82 6.03 11.52
C ASP A 71 2.26 7.22 10.64
N LEU A 72 1.31 8.06 10.20
CA LEU A 72 1.64 9.28 9.49
C LEU A 72 2.45 10.25 10.36
N LEU A 73 2.06 10.46 11.62
CA LEU A 73 2.77 11.36 12.52
C LEU A 73 4.24 10.93 12.72
N ASP A 74 4.48 9.62 12.85
CA ASP A 74 5.81 9.03 12.95
C ASP A 74 6.63 9.30 11.68
N ALA A 75 6.07 9.01 10.49
CA ALA A 75 6.73 9.29 9.22
C ALA A 75 7.07 10.78 9.00
N VAL A 76 6.23 11.69 9.52
CA VAL A 76 6.47 13.14 9.46
C VAL A 76 7.60 13.57 10.39
N GLN A 77 7.64 13.01 11.60
CA GLN A 77 8.72 13.28 12.56
C GLN A 77 10.07 12.83 12.01
N ASP A 78 10.11 11.66 11.39
CA ASP A 78 11.33 11.09 10.82
C ASP A 78 11.81 11.83 9.56
N SER A 79 10.89 12.22 8.68
CA SER A 79 11.24 12.93 7.44
C SER A 79 11.63 14.40 7.65
N GLY A 80 11.06 15.07 8.66
CA GLY A 80 11.19 16.51 8.86
C GLY A 80 10.49 17.37 7.80
N ASP A 81 9.73 16.77 6.87
CA ASP A 81 9.07 17.48 5.77
C ASP A 81 7.63 17.87 6.12
N LEU A 82 7.50 18.89 6.96
CA LEU A 82 6.20 19.44 7.35
C LEU A 82 5.48 20.14 6.17
N ALA A 83 6.21 20.57 5.14
CA ALA A 83 5.62 21.28 4.00
C ALA A 83 4.76 20.35 3.13
N LEU A 84 5.22 19.11 2.90
CA LEU A 84 4.45 18.09 2.19
C LEU A 84 3.14 17.76 2.92
N VAL A 85 3.19 17.64 4.25
CA VAL A 85 2.03 17.33 5.09
C VAL A 85 0.99 18.44 5.04
N VAL A 86 1.44 19.70 5.15
CA VAL A 86 0.55 20.86 5.06
C VAL A 86 -0.12 20.93 3.69
N ALA A 87 0.60 20.59 2.62
CA ALA A 87 0.04 20.54 1.26
C ALA A 87 -1.01 19.42 1.10
N ALA A 88 -0.81 18.29 1.77
CA ALA A 88 -1.73 17.15 1.74
C ALA A 88 -2.86 17.23 2.77
N ALA A 89 -2.83 18.18 3.69
CA ALA A 89 -3.74 18.26 4.85
C ALA A 89 -5.23 18.25 4.48
N ALA A 90 -5.60 18.85 3.35
CA ALA A 90 -6.99 18.88 2.88
C ALA A 90 -7.53 17.52 2.41
N SER A 91 -6.65 16.53 2.20
CA SER A 91 -6.99 15.17 1.77
C SER A 91 -6.80 14.11 2.87
N LEU A 92 -6.37 14.51 4.07
CA LEU A 92 -6.08 13.59 5.19
C LEU A 92 -7.32 13.15 6.00
N ASP A 93 -8.53 13.45 5.54
CA ASP A 93 -9.77 12.97 6.18
C ASP A 93 -9.98 11.45 6.02
N ASP A 94 -9.17 10.80 5.19
CA ASP A 94 -9.21 9.37 4.93
C ASP A 94 -7.93 8.66 5.45
N PRO A 95 -8.06 7.62 6.29
CA PRO A 95 -6.91 6.94 6.89
C PRO A 95 -6.03 6.19 5.88
N ILE A 96 -6.60 5.71 4.76
CA ILE A 96 -5.83 5.05 3.70
C ILE A 96 -4.92 6.08 3.00
N THR A 97 -5.45 7.28 2.75
CA THR A 97 -4.69 8.40 2.19
C THR A 97 -3.57 8.85 3.13
N ALA A 98 -3.80 8.83 4.45
CA ALA A 98 -2.76 9.11 5.45
C ALA A 98 -1.60 8.10 5.39
N LEU A 99 -1.90 6.81 5.29
CA LEU A 99 -0.89 5.75 5.19
C LEU A 99 -0.11 5.81 3.87
N ALA A 100 -0.79 6.08 2.76
CA ALA A 100 -0.14 6.27 1.47
C ALA A 100 0.86 7.45 1.50
N LEU A 101 0.50 8.55 2.19
CA LEU A 101 1.40 9.68 2.41
C LEU A 101 2.58 9.31 3.33
N ALA A 102 2.33 8.56 4.40
CA ALA A 102 3.37 8.08 5.31
C ALA A 102 4.43 7.24 4.58
N GLN A 103 4.01 6.32 3.72
CA GLN A 103 4.92 5.57 2.85
C GLN A 103 5.70 6.46 1.89
N LEU A 104 5.06 7.47 1.29
CA LEU A 104 5.73 8.39 0.38
C LEU A 104 6.83 9.18 1.10
N LEU A 105 6.55 9.70 2.30
CA LEU A 105 7.51 10.42 3.14
C LEU A 105 8.73 9.55 3.47
N ARG A 106 8.50 8.30 3.88
CA ARG A 106 9.58 7.34 4.18
C ARG A 106 10.42 7.02 2.93
N THR A 107 9.77 6.88 1.78
CA THR A 107 10.46 6.61 0.51
C THR A 107 11.39 7.76 0.11
N ILE A 108 10.90 9.00 0.16
CA ILE A 108 11.70 10.19 -0.22
C ILE A 108 12.94 10.34 0.65
N HIS A 109 12.90 9.89 1.91
CA HIS A 109 14.01 10.00 2.84
C HIS A 109 15.02 8.83 2.75
N GLN A 110 14.66 7.72 2.08
CA GLN A 110 15.54 6.57 1.90
C GLN A 110 16.45 6.68 0.66
N ASP A 111 16.17 7.62 -0.25
CA ASP A 111 16.97 7.96 -1.44
C ASP A 111 17.96 9.12 -1.17
#